data_AF-A0A839HPF0-F1
#
_entry.id   AF-A0A839HPF0-F1
#
_cell.length_a   1.000
_cell.length_b   1.000
_cell.length_c   1.000
_cell.angle_alpha   90.00
_cell.angle_beta   90.00
_cell.angle_gamma   90.00
#
_symmetry.space_group_name_H-M   'P 1'
#
loop_
_entity.id
_entity.type
_entity.pdbx_description
1 polymer ?
#
loop_
_entity_poly.entity_id
_entity_poly.type
_entity_poly.pdbx_seq_one_letter_code
_entity_poly.pdbx_strand_id
1 'polypeptide(L)'
;MAMMGSFPKQPGETLPVDIDYSAVIAGRTVDSLTPTVTTPVGLTKVSEQVSGNVLQLYLSGGTAGQTYKWTISTAIVIGGRTTVVEDEFITLVEEV
;
A
#
# COMPACT_ATOMS: atom_id res chain seq x y z
N MET A 1 -9.96 -6.44 4.49
CA MET A 1 -9.73 -6.83 3.08
C MET A 1 -8.23 -6.90 2.96
N ALA A 2 -7.66 -7.99 2.45
CA ALA A 2 -6.24 -8.08 2.18
C ALA A 2 -6.08 -7.97 0.67
N MET A 3 -5.41 -6.93 0.19
CA MET A 3 -5.02 -6.79 -1.22
C MET A 3 -3.91 -7.80 -1.57
N MET A 4 -4.22 -9.11 -1.54
CA MET A 4 -3.31 -10.18 -1.95
C MET A 4 -3.17 -10.20 -3.47
N GLY A 5 -2.56 -9.16 -4.03
CA GLY A 5 -2.26 -8.99 -5.44
C GLY A 5 -0.74 -8.97 -5.67
N SER A 6 -0.29 -9.67 -6.71
CA SER A 6 1.05 -9.51 -7.25
C SER A 6 1.03 -8.47 -8.36
N PHE A 7 1.81 -7.40 -8.21
CA PHE A 7 1.96 -6.35 -9.21
C PHE A 7 3.30 -6.50 -9.93
N PRO A 8 3.31 -6.86 -11.23
CA PRO A 8 4.53 -6.84 -12.03
C PRO A 8 4.96 -5.39 -12.26
N LYS A 9 6.27 -5.15 -12.26
CA LYS A 9 6.86 -3.86 -12.61
C LYS A 9 8.20 -4.04 -13.32
N GLN A 10 8.60 -3.01 -14.08
CA GLN A 10 9.96 -2.94 -14.63
C GLN A 10 10.95 -2.35 -13.59
N PRO A 11 12.25 -2.71 -13.61
CA PRO A 11 13.21 -2.24 -12.60
C PRO A 11 13.33 -0.72 -12.49
N GLY A 12 13.22 -0.02 -13.63
CA GLY A 12 13.28 1.44 -13.71
C GLY A 12 11.95 2.15 -13.48
N GLU A 13 10.85 1.40 -13.31
CA GLU A 13 9.51 1.97 -13.22
C GLU A 13 9.17 2.40 -11.80
N THR A 14 8.43 3.51 -11.69
CA THR A 14 7.71 3.89 -10.48
C THR A 14 6.28 3.39 -10.61
N LEU A 15 5.94 2.36 -9.84
CA LEU A 15 4.61 1.73 -9.88
C LEU A 15 3.68 2.45 -8.89
N PRO A 16 2.53 2.98 -9.34
CA PRO A 16 1.45 3.41 -8.45
C PRO A 16 0.64 2.19 -7.97
N VAL A 17 0.40 2.10 -6.67
CA VAL A 17 -0.44 1.08 -6.03
C VAL A 17 -1.49 1.78 -5.17
N ASP A 18 -2.76 1.53 -5.48
CA ASP A 18 -3.89 2.09 -4.76
C ASP A 18 -4.50 1.02 -3.84
N ILE A 19 -4.69 1.34 -2.56
CA ILE A 19 -5.34 0.49 -1.57
C ILE A 19 -6.64 1.17 -1.13
N ASP A 20 -7.78 0.54 -1.43
CA ASP A 20 -9.10 1.06 -1.07
C ASP A 20 -9.57 0.51 0.29
N TYR A 21 -9.90 1.41 1.21
CA TYR A 21 -10.44 1.09 2.53
C TYR A 21 -11.96 1.27 2.61
N SER A 22 -12.65 1.55 1.50
CA SER A 22 -14.09 1.81 1.47
C SER A 22 -14.90 0.66 2.06
N ALA A 23 -14.43 -0.58 1.89
CA ALA A 23 -15.04 -1.77 2.50
C ALA A 23 -14.94 -1.79 4.03
N VAL A 24 -13.83 -1.32 4.61
CA VAL A 24 -13.66 -1.24 6.08
C VAL A 24 -14.46 -0.08 6.65
N ILE A 25 -14.39 1.05 5.96
CA ILE A 25 -15.09 2.28 6.33
C ILE A 25 -16.61 2.05 6.25
N ALA A 26 -17.08 1.27 5.27
CA ALA A 26 -18.47 0.88 5.07
C ALA A 26 -19.45 2.08 5.11
N GLY A 27 -19.03 3.21 4.52
CA GLY A 27 -19.81 4.45 4.46
C GLY A 27 -19.85 5.26 5.76
N ARG A 28 -19.09 4.89 6.80
CA ARG A 28 -18.98 5.67 8.04
C ARG A 28 -18.09 6.91 7.83
N THR A 29 -18.31 7.94 8.65
CA THR A 29 -17.45 9.12 8.66
C THR A 29 -16.09 8.77 9.25
N VAL A 30 -15.03 9.01 8.48
CA VAL A 30 -13.65 8.83 8.91
C VAL A 30 -13.13 10.17 9.44
N ASP A 31 -12.63 10.16 10.67
CA ASP A 31 -12.00 11.32 11.31
C ASP A 31 -10.55 11.48 10.84
N SER A 32 -9.83 10.36 10.72
CA SER A 32 -8.47 10.33 10.17
C SER A 32 -8.10 8.95 9.63
N LEU A 33 -7.17 8.95 8.67
CA LEU A 33 -6.60 7.75 8.07
C LEU A 33 -5.08 7.93 8.00
N THR A 34 -4.36 7.13 8.79
CA THR A 34 -2.91 7.23 8.97
C THR A 34 -2.25 5.91 8.59
N PRO A 35 -1.65 5.84 7.38
CA PRO A 35 -0.96 4.65 6.92
C PRO A 35 0.47 4.59 7.47
N THR A 36 0.95 3.38 7.73
CA THR A 36 2.34 3.06 8.08
C THR A 36 2.82 1.98 7.13
N VAL A 37 3.70 2.36 6.20
CA VAL A 37 4.22 1.47 5.17
C VAL A 37 5.57 0.92 5.58
N THR A 38 5.66 -0.41 5.70
CA THR A 38 6.92 -1.12 5.91
C THR A 38 7.55 -1.42 4.56
N THR A 39 8.63 -0.72 4.23
CA THR A 39 9.33 -0.88 2.95
C THR A 39 10.26 -2.10 3.02
N PRO A 40 10.12 -3.09 2.12
CA PRO A 40 11.02 -4.24 2.06
C PRO A 40 12.41 -3.84 1.59
N VAL A 41 13.44 -4.55 2.07
CA VAL A 41 14.83 -4.32 1.67
C VAL A 41 14.99 -4.49 0.16
N GLY A 42 15.56 -3.49 -0.51
CA GLY A 42 15.78 -3.49 -1.96
C GLY A 42 14.72 -2.74 -2.77
N LEU A 43 13.61 -2.31 -2.15
CA LEU A 43 12.67 -1.37 -2.73
C LEU A 43 12.69 -0.02 -2.03
N THR A 44 12.16 0.98 -2.72
CA THR A 44 12.05 2.35 -2.21
C THR A 44 10.59 2.79 -2.27
N LYS A 45 10.06 3.25 -1.14
CA LYS A 45 8.82 4.05 -1.11
C LYS A 45 9.17 5.47 -1.57
N VAL A 46 8.69 5.87 -2.74
CA VAL A 46 8.93 7.21 -3.30
C VAL A 46 8.06 8.23 -2.59
N SER A 47 6.76 7.94 -2.49
CA SER A 47 5.80 8.80 -1.82
C SER A 47 4.55 8.00 -1.45
N GLU A 48 3.76 8.58 -0.54
CA GLU A 48 2.42 8.10 -0.21
C GLU A 48 1.47 9.29 -0.11
N GLN A 49 0.22 9.07 -0.51
CA GLN A 49 -0.85 10.05 -0.38
C GLN A 49 -2.13 9.33 0.01
N VAL A 50 -2.87 9.91 0.95
CA VAL A 50 -4.25 9.50 1.21
C VAL A 50 -5.19 10.45 0.47
N SER A 51 -6.11 9.88 -0.31
CA SER A 51 -7.16 10.62 -1.01
C SER A 51 -8.51 10.00 -0.69
N GLY A 52 -9.28 10.65 0.20
CA GLY A 52 -10.53 10.11 0.71
C GLY A 52 -10.30 8.77 1.45
N ASN A 53 -10.84 7.69 0.89
CA ASN A 53 -10.76 6.34 1.44
C ASN A 53 -9.64 5.49 0.81
N VAL A 54 -8.82 6.07 -0.06
CA VAL A 54 -7.80 5.36 -0.82
C VAL A 54 -6.41 5.83 -0.41
N LEU A 55 -5.51 4.88 -0.15
CA LEU A 55 -4.09 5.13 -0.01
C LEU A 55 -3.40 4.87 -1.34
N GLN A 56 -2.75 5.89 -1.88
CA GLN A 56 -1.92 5.80 -3.08
C GLN A 56 -0.45 5.71 -2.67
N LEU A 57 0.23 4.69 -3.17
CA LEU A 57 1.64 4.43 -2.90
C LEU A 57 2.42 4.44 -4.20
N TYR A 58 3.56 5.12 -4.20
CA TYR A 58 4.48 5.14 -5.33
C TYR A 58 5.76 4.40 -4.95
N LEU A 59 6.08 3.36 -5.71
CA LEU A 59 7.13 2.40 -5.38
C LEU A 59 8.16 2.35 -6.50
N SER A 60 9.44 2.43 -6.18
CA SER A 60 10.53 2.36 -7.17
C SER A 60 11.66 1.42 -6.73
N GLY A 61 12.60 1.18 -7.64
CA GLY A 61 13.73 0.28 -7.42
C GLY A 61 13.36 -1.20 -7.52
N GLY A 62 14.20 -2.03 -6.89
CA GLY A 62 14.10 -3.49 -6.95
C GLY A 62 15.09 -4.08 -7.96
N THR A 63 15.47 -5.33 -7.72
CA THR A 63 16.36 -6.08 -8.60
C THR A 63 15.53 -6.92 -9.57
N ALA A 64 15.91 -6.92 -10.85
CA ALA A 64 15.30 -7.76 -11.88
C ALA A 64 15.22 -9.23 -11.43
N GLY A 65 14.08 -9.87 -11.69
CA GLY A 65 13.81 -11.26 -11.31
C GLY A 65 13.43 -11.48 -9.83
N GLN A 66 13.47 -10.43 -8.99
CA GLN A 66 13.17 -10.55 -7.57
C GLN A 66 11.72 -10.18 -7.23
N THR A 67 11.20 -10.87 -6.23
CA THR A 67 9.87 -10.63 -5.66
C THR A 67 10.00 -10.04 -4.27
N TYR A 68 9.21 -9.01 -3.97
CA TYR A 68 9.23 -8.30 -2.70
C TYR A 68 7.82 -8.26 -2.10
N LYS A 69 7.75 -8.43 -0.77
CA LYS A 69 6.49 -8.32 -0.03
C LYS A 69 6.41 -6.99 0.69
N TRP A 70 5.34 -6.25 0.45
CA TRP A 70 5.02 -5.03 1.17
C TRP A 70 4.03 -5.32 2.30
N THR A 71 4.21 -4.63 3.41
CA THR A 71 3.29 -4.69 4.54
C THR A 71 2.90 -3.28 4.93
N ILE A 72 1.59 -3.03 5.00
CA ILE A 72 1.01 -1.74 5.30
C ILE A 72 0.08 -1.93 6.50
N SER A 73 0.24 -1.07 7.49
CA SER A 73 -0.68 -0.98 8.62
C SER A 73 -1.33 0.39 8.60
N THR A 74 -2.66 0.43 8.53
CA THR A 74 -3.40 1.68 8.44
C THR A 74 -4.31 1.84 9.64
N ALA A 75 -4.08 2.90 10.41
CA ALA A 75 -4.95 3.31 11.50
C ALA A 75 -6.08 4.19 10.95
N ILE A 76 -7.32 3.75 11.11
CA ILE A 76 -8.52 4.46 10.68
C ILE A 76 -9.30 4.86 11.92
N VAL A 77 -9.52 6.16 12.12
CA VAL A 77 -10.35 6.67 13.21
C VAL A 77 -11.76 6.89 12.69
N ILE A 78 -12.74 6.21 13.26
CA ILE A 78 -14.14 6.27 12.88
C ILE A 78 -14.98 6.57 14.13
N GLY A 79 -15.58 7.76 14.19
CA GLY A 79 -16.38 8.18 15.33
C GLY A 79 -15.60 8.17 16.64
N GLY A 80 -14.34 8.61 16.59
CA GLY A 80 -13.42 8.63 17.75
C GLY A 80 -12.87 7.27 18.17
N ARG A 81 -13.12 6.19 17.42
CA ARG A 81 -12.52 4.87 17.67
C ARG A 81 -11.50 4.51 16.61
N THR A 82 -10.30 4.11 17.05
CA THR A 82 -9.23 3.66 16.16
C THR A 82 -9.42 2.18 15.81
N THR A 83 -9.50 1.89 14.52
CA THR A 83 -9.43 0.54 13.94
C THR A 83 -8.12 0.43 13.16
N VAL A 84 -7.34 -0.61 13.42
CA VAL A 84 -6.11 -0.88 12.65
C VAL A 84 -6.39 -1.97 11.64
N VAL A 85 -6.04 -1.71 10.38
CA VAL A 85 -6.15 -2.66 9.27
C VAL A 85 -4.74 -2.97 8.78
N GLU A 86 -4.47 -4.24 8.53
CA GLU A 86 -3.21 -4.68 7.92
C GLU A 86 -3.48 -5.18 6.50
N ASP A 87 -2.64 -4.75 5.58
CA ASP A 87 -2.65 -5.11 4.18
C ASP A 87 -1.26 -5.58 3.76
N GLU A 88 -1.22 -6.55 2.86
CA GLU A 88 0.01 -7.02 2.24
C GLU A 88 -0.20 -7.17 0.74
N PHE A 89 0.79 -6.77 -0.04
CA PHE A 89 0.82 -7.02 -1.48
C PHE A 89 2.23 -7.41 -1.93
N ILE A 90 2.31 -8.02 -3.10
CA ILE A 90 3.56 -8.50 -3.67
C ILE A 90 3.93 -7.64 -4.87
N THR A 91 5.20 -7.26 -4.98
CA THR A 91 5.76 -6.63 -6.17
C THR A 91 6.74 -7.60 -6.83
N LEU A 92 6.50 -7.93 -8.09
CA LEU A 92 7.40 -8.75 -8.89
C LEU A 92 8.14 -7.83 -9.87
N VAL A 93 9.48 -7.82 -9.80
CA VAL A 93 10.29 -7.05 -10.74
C VAL A 93 10.65 -7.97 -11.89
N GLU A 94 10.18 -7.65 -13.09
CA GLU A 94 10.44 -8.46 -14.28
C GLU A 94 11.92 -8.42 -14.68
N GLU A 95 12.40 -9.52 -15.29
CA GLU A 95 13.72 -9.56 -15.91
C GLU A 95 13.71 -8.76 -17.21
N VAL A 96 14.81 -8.04 -17.47
CA VAL A 96 15.02 -7.22 -18.68
C VAL A 96 15.68 -8.06 -19.77
#